data_AF-A0A5E3X220-F1
#
_entry.id   AF-A0A5E3X220-F1
#
_cell.length_a   1.000
_cell.length_b   1.000
_cell.length_c   1.000
_cell.angle_alpha   90.00
_cell.angle_beta   90.00
_cell.angle_gamma   90.00
#
_symmetry.space_group_name_H-M   'P 1'
#
loop_
_entity.id
_entity.type
_entity.pdbx_description
1 polymer ?
#
loop_
_entity_poly.entity_id
_entity_poly.type
_entity_poly.pdbx_seq_one_letter_code
_entity_poly.pdbx_strand_id
1 'polypeptide(L)'
;MGAADPTYPLYPIALILSSVMLFLVLTTSFIRQKWNLGITFLCFSLLLECSTEAVNAIVWSDNADLKLYVYCDIVTHIQAAVSVVKPMATLIITRRLYLIANLQIVELPSRSKRRWDLVVEWTLGLIVPMLVAGPIYYANQGTRFGVLEGFGCATGEQLSILKILTWDS
;
A
#
# COMPACT_ATOMS: atom_id res chain seq x y z
N MET A 1 8.38 -5.38 -31.07
CA MET A 1 7.51 -4.21 -30.84
C MET A 1 8.10 -3.49 -29.63
N GLY A 2 8.15 -2.16 -29.62
CA GLY A 2 8.74 -1.40 -28.51
C GLY A 2 7.89 -1.53 -27.25
N ALA A 3 8.47 -1.22 -26.08
CA ALA A 3 7.70 -1.15 -24.83
C ALA A 3 6.54 -0.15 -24.99
N ALA A 4 5.36 -0.50 -24.49
CA ALA A 4 4.19 0.36 -24.55
C ALA A 4 4.40 1.66 -23.74
N ASP A 5 5.13 1.56 -22.62
CA ASP A 5 5.50 2.70 -21.79
C ASP A 5 6.87 3.29 -22.15
N PRO A 6 6.96 4.62 -22.41
CA PRO A 6 8.21 5.28 -22.77
C PRO A 6 9.20 5.38 -21.59
N THR A 7 8.75 5.15 -20.35
CA THR A 7 9.59 5.15 -19.15
C THR A 7 10.30 3.82 -18.91
N TYR A 8 9.95 2.77 -19.67
CA TYR A 8 10.65 1.50 -19.62
C TYR A 8 12.07 1.64 -20.23
N PRO A 9 13.14 1.12 -19.61
CA PRO A 9 13.19 0.25 -18.42
C PRO A 9 13.48 1.00 -17.10
N LEU A 10 13.53 2.34 -17.09
CA LEU A 10 13.91 3.12 -15.91
C LEU A 10 12.91 2.99 -14.76
N TYR A 11 11.61 2.95 -15.06
CA TYR A 11 10.55 2.81 -14.06
C TYR A 11 10.67 1.53 -13.20
N PRO A 12 10.73 0.31 -13.76
CA PRO A 12 10.87 -0.90 -12.94
C PRO A 12 12.20 -0.95 -12.18
N ILE A 13 13.30 -0.39 -12.73
CA ILE A 13 14.58 -0.31 -12.01
C ILE A 13 14.44 0.57 -10.75
N ALA A 14 13.81 1.73 -10.87
CA ALA A 14 13.59 2.64 -9.75
C ALA A 14 12.68 2.01 -8.67
N LEU A 15 11.67 1.24 -9.07
CA LEU A 15 10.80 0.51 -8.15
C LEU A 15 11.54 -0.60 -7.40
N ILE A 16 12.39 -1.37 -8.10
CA ILE A 16 13.21 -2.41 -7.47
C ILE A 16 14.18 -1.78 -6.46
N LEU A 17 14.87 -0.70 -6.83
CA LEU A 17 15.77 0.01 -5.92
C LEU A 17 15.02 0.53 -4.68
N SER A 18 13.84 1.13 -4.87
CA SER A 18 12.98 1.58 -3.77
C SER A 18 12.58 0.44 -2.85
N SER A 19 12.15 -0.70 -3.40
CA SER A 19 11.80 -1.90 -2.64
C SER A 19 12.98 -2.41 -1.80
N VAL A 20 14.19 -2.48 -2.38
CA VAL A 20 15.40 -2.88 -1.65
C VAL A 20 15.70 -1.93 -0.50
N MET A 21 15.62 -0.61 -0.73
CA MET A 21 15.84 0.38 0.33
C MET A 21 14.81 0.26 1.47
N LEU A 22 13.53 0.05 1.15
CA LEU A 22 12.47 -0.16 2.13
C LEU A 22 12.68 -1.44 2.94
N PHE A 23 13.12 -2.52 2.29
CA PHE A 23 13.47 -3.77 2.96
C PHE A 23 14.61 -3.59 3.96
N LEU A 24 15.64 -2.82 3.61
CA LEU A 24 16.74 -2.49 4.51
C LEU A 24 16.28 -1.68 5.73
N VAL A 25 15.35 -0.73 5.54
CA VAL A 25 14.76 0.05 6.64
C VAL A 25 13.97 -0.85 7.60
N LEU A 26 13.17 -1.78 7.08
CA LEU A 26 12.43 -2.75 7.89
C LEU A 26 13.37 -3.67 8.66
N THR A 27 14.38 -4.21 8.00
CA THR A 27 15.38 -5.10 8.62
C THR A 27 16.16 -4.38 9.72
N THR A 28 16.58 -3.14 9.47
CA THR A 28 17.29 -2.32 10.47
C THR A 28 16.39 -2.02 11.67
N SER A 29 15.11 -1.73 11.44
CA SER A 29 14.13 -1.46 12.51
C SER A 29 13.89 -2.70 13.37
N PHE A 30 13.83 -3.89 12.74
CA PHE A 30 13.71 -5.18 13.40
C PHE A 30 14.93 -5.49 14.30
N ILE A 31 16.15 -5.38 13.74
CA ILE A 31 17.41 -5.65 14.46
C ILE A 31 17.56 -4.70 15.67
N ARG A 32 17.21 -3.41 15.49
CA ARG A 32 17.32 -2.41 16.57
C ARG A 32 16.17 -2.47 17.58
N GLN A 33 15.20 -3.38 17.42
CA GLN A 33 13.99 -3.50 18.24
C GLN A 33 13.21 -2.18 18.43
N LYS A 34 13.36 -1.23 17.50
CA LYS A 34 12.66 0.06 17.52
C LYS A 34 11.40 -0.05 16.66
N TRP A 35 10.33 -0.55 17.26
CA TRP A 35 9.04 -0.73 16.60
C TRP A 35 8.22 0.57 16.65
N ASN A 36 8.33 1.39 15.61
CA ASN A 36 7.33 2.41 15.33
C ASN A 36 6.29 1.83 14.37
N LEU A 37 5.17 1.36 14.91
CA LEU A 37 4.13 0.65 14.15
C LEU A 37 3.70 1.40 12.89
N GLY A 38 3.51 2.72 12.98
CA GLY A 38 3.13 3.53 11.81
C GLY A 38 4.17 3.50 10.69
N ILE A 39 5.46 3.65 11.02
CA ILE A 39 6.54 3.57 10.03
C ILE A 39 6.66 2.15 9.47
N THR A 40 6.54 1.13 10.33
CA THR A 40 6.60 -0.27 9.90
C THR A 40 5.48 -0.59 8.91
N PHE A 41 4.24 -0.21 9.20
CA PHE A 41 3.11 -0.44 8.29
C PHE A 41 3.28 0.31 6.96
N LEU A 42 3.76 1.56 7.00
CA LEU A 42 4.01 2.34 5.80
C LEU A 42 5.10 1.68 4.94
N CYS A 43 6.27 1.38 5.51
CA CYS A 43 7.38 0.78 4.78
C CYS A 43 7.03 -0.60 4.23
N PHE A 44 6.32 -1.42 5.00
CA PHE A 44 5.86 -2.74 4.55
C PHE A 44 4.87 -2.64 3.39
N SER A 45 3.93 -1.70 3.46
CA SER A 45 2.93 -1.51 2.40
C SER A 45 3.57 -1.01 1.10
N LEU A 46 4.48 -0.03 1.21
CA LEU A 46 5.22 0.49 0.05
C LEU A 46 6.16 -0.56 -0.56
N LEU A 47 6.78 -1.42 0.27
CA LEU A 47 7.59 -2.55 -0.21
C LEU A 47 6.76 -3.47 -1.11
N LEU A 48 5.57 -3.87 -0.65
CA LEU A 48 4.67 -4.73 -1.41
C LEU A 48 4.24 -4.06 -2.71
N GLU A 49 3.81 -2.80 -2.64
CA GLU A 49 3.38 -2.03 -3.80
C GLU A 49 4.47 -1.90 -4.86
N CYS A 50 5.67 -1.40 -4.49
CA CYS A 50 6.78 -1.26 -5.42
C CYS A 50 7.19 -2.60 -6.04
N SER A 51 7.13 -3.69 -5.27
CA SER A 51 7.46 -5.02 -5.78
C SER A 51 6.42 -5.50 -6.79
N THR A 52 5.13 -5.28 -6.52
CA THR A 52 4.06 -5.65 -7.45
C THR A 52 4.06 -4.80 -8.72
N GLU A 53 4.29 -3.48 -8.61
CA GLU A 53 4.40 -2.60 -9.77
C GLU A 53 5.61 -2.92 -10.63
N ALA A 54 6.75 -3.28 -10.03
CA ALA A 54 7.94 -3.67 -10.78
C ALA A 54 7.69 -4.94 -11.61
N VAL A 55 7.06 -5.96 -11.01
CA VAL A 55 6.70 -7.19 -11.70
C VAL A 55 5.68 -6.91 -12.81
N ASN A 56 4.67 -6.07 -12.54
CA ASN A 56 3.68 -5.66 -13.54
C ASN A 56 4.34 -5.00 -14.76
N ALA A 57 5.19 -4.00 -14.52
CA ALA A 57 5.89 -3.26 -15.57
C ALA A 57 6.87 -4.12 -16.38
N ILE A 58 7.38 -5.22 -15.83
CA ILE A 58 8.25 -6.17 -16.55
C ILE A 58 7.41 -7.14 -17.39
N VAL A 59 6.40 -7.78 -16.78
CA VAL A 59 5.62 -8.86 -17.42
C VAL A 59 4.72 -8.33 -18.54
N TRP A 60 4.14 -7.15 -18.37
CA TRP A 60 3.23 -6.50 -19.33
C TRP A 60 3.89 -5.34 -20.09
N SER A 61 5.22 -5.31 -20.17
CA SER A 61 5.96 -4.22 -20.85
C SER A 61 5.58 -4.01 -22.33
N ASP A 62 5.19 -5.07 -23.04
CA ASP A 62 4.90 -5.08 -24.47
C ASP A 62 3.60 -5.83 -24.84
N ASN A 63 2.79 -6.21 -23.85
CA ASN A 63 1.59 -7.00 -24.06
C ASN A 63 0.55 -6.76 -22.95
N ALA A 64 -0.72 -7.06 -23.23
CA ALA A 64 -1.84 -7.01 -22.29
C ALA A 64 -2.41 -8.41 -22.00
N ASP A 65 -1.59 -9.45 -22.13
CA ASP A 65 -2.08 -10.83 -22.09
C ASP A 65 -2.46 -11.28 -20.67
N LEU A 66 -3.62 -11.93 -20.54
CA LEU A 66 -4.07 -12.56 -19.30
C LEU A 66 -3.32 -13.88 -19.05
N LYS A 67 -2.06 -13.79 -18.60
CA LYS A 67 -1.19 -14.96 -18.33
C LYS A 67 -1.24 -15.44 -16.87
N LEU A 68 -1.35 -14.54 -15.88
CA LEU A 68 -1.30 -14.90 -14.46
C LEU A 68 -2.57 -14.48 -13.69
N TYR A 69 -3.63 -15.28 -13.80
CA TYR A 69 -4.91 -15.04 -13.11
C TYR A 69 -4.78 -14.96 -11.58
N VAL A 70 -4.06 -15.91 -10.96
CA VAL A 70 -3.88 -15.95 -9.50
C VAL A 70 -3.06 -14.76 -9.00
N TYR A 71 -2.07 -14.34 -9.79
CA TYR A 71 -1.25 -13.18 -9.45
C TYR A 71 -2.07 -11.89 -9.47
N CYS A 72 -2.85 -11.64 -10.53
CA CYS A 72 -3.69 -10.44 -10.59
C CYS A 72 -4.76 -10.41 -9.48
N ASP A 73 -5.31 -11.56 -9.08
CA ASP A 73 -6.25 -11.63 -7.96
C ASP A 73 -5.58 -11.15 -6.65
N ILE A 74 -4.37 -11.63 -6.38
CA ILE A 74 -3.61 -11.24 -5.18
C ILE A 74 -3.18 -9.76 -5.25
N VAL A 75 -2.63 -9.32 -6.39
CA VAL A 75 -2.11 -7.96 -6.56
C VAL A 75 -3.20 -6.90 -6.41
N THR A 76 -4.38 -7.13 -6.97
CA THR A 76 -5.49 -6.17 -6.86
C THR A 76 -5.96 -5.99 -5.42
N HIS A 77 -6.01 -7.06 -4.63
CA HIS A 77 -6.33 -6.97 -3.19
C HIS A 77 -5.20 -6.30 -2.40
N ILE A 78 -3.94 -6.55 -2.74
CA ILE A 78 -2.79 -5.86 -2.12
C ILE A 78 -2.85 -4.37 -2.41
N GLN A 79 -3.06 -3.96 -3.66
CA GLN A 79 -3.18 -2.55 -4.07
C GLN A 79 -4.34 -1.85 -3.33
N ALA A 80 -5.50 -2.51 -3.25
CA ALA A 80 -6.64 -2.00 -2.49
C ALA A 80 -6.28 -1.80 -1.01
N ALA A 81 -5.61 -2.77 -0.37
CA ALA A 81 -5.16 -2.65 1.01
C ALA A 81 -4.16 -1.50 1.20
N VAL A 82 -3.14 -1.41 0.33
CA VAL A 82 -2.10 -0.38 0.40
C VAL A 82 -2.68 1.03 0.28
N SER A 83 -3.69 1.22 -0.58
CA SER A 83 -4.37 2.51 -0.74
C SER A 83 -4.97 3.04 0.58
N VAL A 84 -5.36 2.12 1.47
CA VAL A 84 -5.90 2.43 2.81
C VAL A 84 -4.79 2.48 3.87
N VAL A 85 -3.80 1.59 3.81
CA VAL A 85 -2.71 1.59 4.80
C VAL A 85 -1.90 2.89 4.74
N LYS A 86 -1.64 3.45 3.55
CA LYS A 86 -0.89 4.71 3.37
C LYS A 86 -1.43 5.88 4.22
N PRO A 87 -2.71 6.28 4.10
CA PRO A 87 -3.28 7.34 4.93
C PRO A 87 -3.38 6.93 6.40
N MET A 88 -3.72 5.67 6.71
CA MET A 88 -3.82 5.21 8.10
C MET A 88 -2.47 5.23 8.83
N ALA A 89 -1.41 4.80 8.17
CA ALA A 89 -0.04 4.85 8.70
C ALA A 89 0.41 6.30 8.92
N THR A 90 0.08 7.20 7.99
CA THR A 90 0.33 8.65 8.14
C THR A 90 -0.38 9.22 9.36
N LEU A 91 -1.66 8.88 9.56
CA LEU A 91 -2.42 9.28 10.75
C LEU A 91 -1.80 8.76 12.04
N ILE A 92 -1.36 7.50 12.07
CA ILE A 92 -0.67 6.90 13.22
C ILE A 92 0.62 7.68 13.54
N ILE A 93 1.43 7.97 12.53
CA ILE A 93 2.69 8.72 12.69
C ILE A 93 2.41 10.12 13.22
N THR A 94 1.47 10.85 12.61
CA THR A 94 1.08 12.20 13.03
C THR A 94 0.52 12.23 14.45
N ARG A 95 -0.32 11.25 14.81
CA ARG A 95 -0.84 11.09 16.19
C ARG A 95 0.29 10.88 17.19
N ARG A 96 1.27 10.03 16.89
CA ARG A 96 2.44 9.82 17.76
C ARG A 96 3.27 11.09 17.90
N LEU A 97 3.53 11.80 16.80
CA LEU A 97 4.25 13.08 16.83
C LEU A 97 3.50 14.13 17.67
N TYR A 98 2.18 14.23 17.51
CA TYR A 98 1.33 15.11 18.31
C TYR A 98 1.38 14.75 19.80
N LEU A 99 1.31 13.46 20.15
CA LEU A 99 1.44 13.03 21.54
C LEU A 99 2.83 13.33 22.10
N ILE A 100 3.92 13.11 21.34
CA ILE A 100 5.27 13.44 21.80
C ILE A 100 5.42 14.95 22.05
N ALA A 101 4.93 15.78 21.13
CA ALA A 101 4.98 17.24 21.25
C ALA A 101 4.17 17.76 22.45
N ASN A 102 2.99 17.17 22.73
CA ASN A 102 2.17 17.57 23.88
C ASN A 102 2.60 16.92 25.21
N LEU A 103 3.10 15.69 25.22
CA LEU A 103 3.57 15.00 26.42
C LEU A 103 4.91 15.55 26.91
N GLN A 104 5.71 16.19 26.05
CA GLN A 104 6.81 17.05 26.51
C GLN A 104 6.33 18.19 27.42
N ILE A 105 5.05 18.54 27.36
CA ILE A 105 4.43 19.63 28.12
C ILE A 105 3.61 19.11 29.31
N VAL A 106 3.05 17.89 29.26
CA VAL A 106 2.06 17.39 30.24
C VAL A 106 2.23 15.87 30.53
N GLU A 107 3.00 15.52 31.56
CA GLU A 107 3.08 14.21 32.26
C GLU A 107 3.29 12.88 31.48
N LEU A 108 4.00 11.92 32.11
CA LEU A 108 4.27 10.59 31.56
C LEU A 108 2.99 9.73 31.43
N PRO A 109 2.76 9.03 30.29
CA PRO A 109 1.56 8.23 30.09
C PRO A 109 1.53 6.98 30.98
N SER A 110 0.37 6.71 31.59
CA SER A 110 0.14 5.50 32.38
C SER A 110 0.22 4.24 31.52
N ARG A 111 0.56 3.08 32.13
CA ARG A 111 0.62 1.79 31.42
C ARG A 111 -0.67 1.44 30.67
N SER A 112 -1.83 1.87 31.18
CA SER A 112 -3.13 1.66 30.53
C SER A 112 -3.27 2.47 29.24
N LYS A 113 -2.86 3.75 29.26
CA LYS A 113 -2.87 4.61 28.05
C LYS A 113 -1.98 4.04 26.96
N ARG A 114 -0.78 3.56 27.30
CA ARG A 114 0.14 2.92 26.35
C ARG A 114 -0.42 1.66 25.70
N ARG A 115 -1.16 0.83 26.45
CA ARG A 115 -1.81 -0.37 25.87
C ARG A 115 -2.94 0.01 24.92
N TRP A 116 -3.74 1.02 25.29
CA TRP A 116 -4.79 1.54 24.42
C TRP A 116 -4.16 2.13 23.13
N ASP A 117 -3.09 2.91 23.22
CA ASP A 117 -2.42 3.43 22.02
C ASP A 117 -1.98 2.32 21.05
N LEU A 118 -1.44 1.21 21.55
CA LEU A 118 -1.10 0.07 20.71
C LEU A 118 -2.34 -0.54 20.04
N VAL A 119 -3.45 -0.71 20.76
CA VAL A 119 -4.69 -1.25 20.18
C VAL A 119 -5.26 -0.31 19.11
N VAL A 120 -5.23 1.02 19.31
CA VAL A 120 -5.62 2.00 18.27
C VAL A 120 -4.74 1.83 17.03
N GLU A 121 -3.43 1.69 17.20
CA GLU A 121 -2.51 1.60 16.07
C GLU A 121 -2.64 0.29 15.29
N TRP A 122 -2.87 -0.83 15.97
CA TRP A 122 -3.14 -2.12 15.31
C TRP A 122 -4.50 -2.12 14.60
N THR A 123 -5.52 -1.52 15.21
CA THR A 123 -6.85 -1.42 14.59
C THR A 123 -6.81 -0.57 13.33
N LEU A 124 -6.15 0.60 13.37
CA LEU A 124 -5.99 1.49 12.22
C LEU A 124 -5.05 0.91 11.15
N GLY A 125 -3.94 0.30 11.55
CA GLY A 125 -2.90 -0.17 10.63
C GLY A 125 -3.17 -1.52 9.97
N LEU A 126 -4.07 -2.35 10.55
CA LEU A 126 -4.32 -3.71 10.07
C LEU A 126 -5.80 -4.03 9.90
N ILE A 127 -6.63 -3.76 10.90
CA ILE A 127 -8.06 -4.15 10.84
C ILE A 127 -8.81 -3.33 9.78
N VAL A 128 -8.62 -2.00 9.75
CA VAL A 128 -9.28 -1.13 8.77
C VAL A 128 -8.89 -1.51 7.32
N PRO A 129 -7.59 -1.63 6.97
CA PRO A 129 -7.19 -2.09 5.64
C PRO A 129 -7.73 -3.47 5.27
N MET A 130 -7.77 -4.43 6.22
CA MET A 130 -8.27 -5.78 5.96
C MET A 130 -9.79 -5.80 5.70
N LEU A 131 -10.56 -4.98 6.41
CA LEU A 131 -12.00 -4.83 6.18
C LEU A 131 -12.28 -4.16 4.83
N VAL A 132 -11.49 -3.16 4.46
CA VAL A 132 -11.67 -2.47 3.17
C VAL A 132 -11.24 -3.36 2.00
N ALA A 133 -10.05 -3.95 2.07
CA ALA A 133 -9.51 -4.78 0.99
C ALA A 133 -10.18 -6.15 0.87
N GLY A 134 -10.85 -6.63 1.92
CA GLY A 134 -11.61 -7.88 1.89
C GLY A 134 -13.08 -7.63 1.52
N PRO A 135 -14.00 -7.64 2.50
CA PRO A 135 -15.43 -7.68 2.23
C PRO A 135 -15.96 -6.45 1.47
N ILE A 136 -15.43 -5.25 1.73
CA ILE A 136 -15.92 -4.02 1.07
C ILE A 136 -15.48 -3.99 -0.40
N TYR A 137 -14.20 -4.26 -0.66
CA TYR A 137 -13.67 -4.32 -2.02
C TYR A 137 -14.35 -5.45 -2.82
N TYR A 138 -14.50 -6.64 -2.23
CA TYR A 138 -15.20 -7.76 -2.85
C TYR A 138 -16.66 -7.42 -3.20
N ALA A 139 -17.36 -6.69 -2.33
CA ALA A 139 -18.74 -6.27 -2.59
C ALA A 139 -18.87 -5.22 -3.71
N ASN A 140 -17.86 -4.37 -3.90
CA ASN A 140 -17.86 -3.32 -4.92
C ASN A 140 -17.13 -3.71 -6.22
N GLN A 141 -16.66 -4.96 -6.32
CA GLN A 141 -15.92 -5.45 -7.46
C GLN A 141 -16.86 -5.62 -8.66
N GLY A 142 -16.74 -4.73 -9.65
CA GLY A 142 -17.56 -4.75 -10.85
C GLY A 142 -17.14 -5.82 -11.85
N THR A 143 -15.84 -5.98 -12.02
CA THR A 143 -15.19 -7.06 -12.77
C THR A 143 -14.04 -7.62 -11.94
N ARG A 144 -13.69 -8.89 -12.15
CA ARG A 144 -12.70 -9.58 -11.29
C ARG A 144 -11.34 -8.87 -11.26
N PHE A 145 -10.83 -8.46 -12.41
CA PHE A 145 -9.65 -7.61 -12.57
C PHE A 145 -9.52 -7.20 -14.04
N GLY A 146 -8.84 -6.09 -14.30
CA GLY A 146 -8.41 -5.68 -15.63
C GLY A 146 -6.89 -5.87 -15.79
N VAL A 147 -6.42 -5.94 -17.03
CA VAL A 147 -5.00 -5.86 -17.36
C VAL A 147 -4.83 -4.67 -18.31
N LEU A 148 -3.94 -3.76 -17.94
CA LEU A 148 -3.55 -2.61 -18.74
C LEU A 148 -2.20 -2.93 -19.40
N GLU A 149 -2.10 -2.73 -20.71
CA GLU A 149 -0.82 -2.82 -21.42
C GLU A 149 0.19 -1.84 -20.81
N GLY A 150 1.44 -2.27 -20.58
CA GLY A 150 2.48 -1.48 -19.90
C GLY A 150 2.40 -1.50 -18.37
N PHE A 151 1.19 -1.40 -17.81
CA PHE A 151 0.96 -1.22 -16.37
C PHE A 151 0.55 -2.50 -15.60
N GLY A 152 0.12 -3.56 -16.29
CA GLY A 152 -0.22 -4.86 -15.72
C GLY A 152 -1.59 -4.94 -15.04
N CYS A 153 -1.69 -5.71 -13.96
CA CYS A 153 -2.97 -5.97 -13.28
C CYS A 153 -3.53 -4.72 -12.59
N ALA A 154 -4.80 -4.41 -12.84
CA ALA A 154 -5.54 -3.29 -12.24
C ALA A 154 -6.89 -3.74 -11.66
N THR A 155 -7.40 -2.99 -10.68
CA THR A 155 -8.68 -3.26 -10.04
C THR A 155 -9.83 -3.10 -11.05
N GLY A 156 -10.69 -4.11 -11.12
CA GLY A 156 -11.89 -4.10 -11.96
C GLY A 156 -13.05 -3.36 -11.28
N GLU A 157 -12.87 -2.06 -11.03
CA GLU A 157 -13.93 -1.26 -10.41
C GLU A 157 -15.11 -1.08 -11.37
N GLN A 158 -16.34 -1.13 -10.82
CA GLN A 158 -17.53 -0.69 -11.54
C GLN A 158 -17.32 0.77 -11.98
N LEU A 159 -17.35 1.04 -13.29
CA LEU A 159 -17.39 2.40 -13.82
C LEU A 159 -18.66 3.09 -13.32
N SER A 160 -18.55 3.80 -12.20
CA SER A 160 -19.60 4.70 -11.74
C SER A 160 -19.47 6.04 -12.47
N ILE A 161 -20.59 6.72 -12.70
CA ILE A 161 -20.63 8.05 -13.31
C ILE A 161 -19.69 9.02 -12.57
N LEU A 162 -19.59 8.87 -11.24
CA LEU A 162 -18.70 9.67 -10.41
C LEU A 162 -17.22 9.46 -10.80
N LYS A 163 -16.79 8.21 -11.03
CA LYS A 163 -15.39 7.90 -11.39
C LYS A 163 -15.02 8.46 -12.76
N ILE A 164 -15.96 8.43 -13.71
CA ILE A 164 -15.79 9.03 -15.05
C ILE A 164 -15.61 10.55 -14.93
N LEU A 165 -16.48 11.22 -14.17
CA LEU A 165 -16.42 12.67 -14.00
C LEU A 165 -15.15 13.16 -13.30
N THR A 166 -14.54 12.35 -12.43
CA THR A 166 -13.28 12.70 -11.74
C THR A 166 -12.01 12.34 -12.53
N TRP A 167 -12.10 11.49 -13.55
CA TRP A 167 -10.95 11.13 -14.40
C TRP A 167 -10.73 12.13 -15.54
N ASP A 168 -11.80 12.78 -16.01
CA ASP A 168 -11.77 13.81 -17.05
C ASP A 168 -11.50 15.24 -16.52
N SER A 169 -11.27 15.40 -15.20
CA SER A 169 -11.01 16.69 -14.53
C SER A 169 -9.55 16.83 -14.09
#